data_AF-A0AAD6V956-F1
#
_entry.id   AF-A0AAD6V956-F1
#
_cell.length_a   1.000
_cell.length_b   1.000
_cell.length_c   1.000
_cell.angle_alpha   90.00
_cell.angle_beta   90.00
_cell.angle_gamma   90.00
#
_symmetry.space_group_name_H-M   'P 1'
#
loop_
_entity.id
_entity.type
_entity.pdbx_description
1 polymer ?
#
loop_
_entity_poly.entity_id
_entity_poly.type
_entity_poly.pdbx_seq_one_letter_code
_entity_poly.pdbx_strand_id
1 'polypeptide(L)'
;MLENLQLDPLLVVSPPNPFIYMKDMPALRRLNITSPLLDGISRATLQNVVELGCEVTSVLHIAWSISFLSQLPTTTSAFELALNYNVASTDPSQIDDLHIAPQTSTISSFVFTSVNGYSQCLPVLGILAQILASLTLPALRVIGFGWVHYPRGSLEWPHAQFIALSKRSGFAHTLKLLNVAHVCIAEPALLEVLSVLTSLEELQISDKRKVDSDGADVVLITDTLLRAITCAASGADATDTTSLIPQLRVLHCASRLQFTHNLLLIFVSSRLELAPNLSPFLLEVRPLTEADGRLDAEVHERLEAMWSRRRRFEYCFGSAEYPELLPF
;
A
#
# COMPACT_ATOMS: atom_id res chain seq x y z
N MET A 1 34.57 18.69 4.05
CA MET A 1 33.16 19.12 3.85
C MET A 1 32.29 17.89 3.72
N LEU A 2 31.90 17.31 4.86
CA LEU A 2 30.82 16.35 5.00
C LEU A 2 30.06 16.84 6.24
N GLU A 3 29.30 17.92 6.05
CA GLU A 3 28.37 18.45 7.05
C GLU A 3 26.96 18.13 6.57
N ASN A 4 26.15 17.61 7.50
CA ASN A 4 24.71 17.37 7.43
C ASN A 4 24.23 16.09 6.73
N LEU A 5 24.63 14.94 7.28
CA LEU A 5 23.73 13.78 7.37
C LEU A 5 22.94 13.91 8.68
N GLN A 6 21.77 14.55 8.61
CA GLN A 6 20.81 14.58 9.70
C GLN A 6 20.12 13.21 9.71
N LEU A 7 20.60 12.30 10.56
CA LEU A 7 19.95 11.01 10.81
C LEU A 7 18.66 11.28 11.58
N ASP A 8 17.51 10.82 11.06
CA ASP A 8 16.26 10.80 11.83
C ASP A 8 16.47 9.92 13.08
N PRO A 9 16.12 10.41 14.29
CA PRO A 9 16.29 9.61 15.50
C PRO A 9 15.23 8.50 15.55
N LEU A 10 15.59 7.33 15.02
CA LEU A 10 14.86 6.08 15.23
C LEU A 10 15.13 5.58 16.64
N LEU A 11 14.11 5.63 17.51
CA LEU A 11 14.17 4.99 18.82
C LEU A 11 13.66 3.54 18.70
N VAL A 12 14.58 2.58 18.76
CA VAL A 12 14.24 1.16 18.88
C VAL A 12 14.22 0.80 20.36
N VAL A 13 13.04 0.62 20.94
CA VAL A 13 12.91 0.08 22.29
C VAL A 13 13.19 -1.43 22.23
N SER A 14 14.13 -1.93 23.05
CA SER A 14 14.40 -3.37 23.20
C SER A 14 14.39 -3.74 24.69
N PRO A 15 13.88 -4.92 25.09
CA PRO A 15 13.90 -5.38 26.49
C PRO A 15 15.34 -5.47 27.05
N PRO A 16 15.58 -5.26 28.37
CA PRO A 16 14.63 -5.38 29.48
C PRO A 16 14.24 -4.07 30.20
N ASN A 17 14.57 -2.88 29.68
CA ASN A 17 14.28 -1.59 30.34
C ASN A 17 13.41 -0.66 29.49
N PRO A 18 12.08 -0.54 29.75
CA PRO A 18 11.18 0.30 28.97
C PRO A 18 11.07 1.73 29.54
N PHE A 19 12.17 2.33 29.99
CA PHE A 19 12.16 3.73 30.43
C PHE A 19 12.60 4.64 29.29
N ILE A 20 11.63 5.20 28.59
CA ILE A 20 11.85 6.23 27.57
C ILE A 20 12.05 7.57 28.29
N TYR A 21 13.30 8.01 28.47
CA TYR A 21 13.60 9.37 28.90
C TYR A 21 13.45 10.32 27.70
N MET A 22 12.23 10.82 27.46
CA MET A 22 11.91 11.70 26.31
C MET A 22 12.26 13.19 26.52
N LYS A 23 12.88 13.57 27.65
CA LYS A 23 12.94 14.99 28.03
C LYS A 23 13.88 15.84 27.18
N ASP A 24 14.82 15.23 26.45
CA ASP A 24 15.89 15.94 25.74
C ASP A 24 16.05 15.53 24.26
N MET A 25 15.10 14.81 23.64
CA MET A 25 15.16 14.47 22.21
C MET A 25 14.41 15.49 21.35
N PRO A 26 15.09 16.30 20.51
CA PRO A 26 14.40 17.14 19.53
C PRO A 26 13.71 16.27 18.47
N ALA A 27 12.38 16.42 18.40
CA ALA A 27 11.46 15.91 17.37
C ALA A 27 11.54 14.41 17.05
N LEU A 28 11.14 13.55 18.00
CA LEU A 28 10.85 12.14 17.70
C LEU A 28 9.65 12.07 16.72
N ARG A 29 9.92 11.80 15.44
CA ARG A 29 8.90 11.76 14.39
C ARG A 29 8.23 10.41 14.21
N ARG A 30 8.91 9.31 14.56
CA ARG A 30 8.40 7.94 14.41
C ARG A 30 8.81 7.06 15.60
N LEU A 31 7.86 6.29 16.13
CA LEU A 31 8.05 5.29 17.18
C LEU A 31 7.61 3.92 16.64
N ASN A 32 8.58 3.03 16.43
CA ASN A 32 8.30 1.65 16.05
C ASN A 32 8.13 0.79 17.31
N ILE A 33 6.96 0.21 17.51
CA ILE A 33 6.68 -0.67 18.64
C ILE A 33 6.42 -2.09 18.13
N THR A 34 7.23 -3.04 18.57
CA THR A 34 7.07 -4.46 18.24
C THR A 34 6.36 -5.23 19.37
N SER A 35 5.67 -6.29 18.98
CA SER A 35 4.63 -6.99 19.75
C SER A 35 4.91 -7.29 21.25
N PRO A 36 6.09 -7.69 21.76
CA PRO A 36 6.21 -7.95 23.20
C PRO A 36 6.36 -6.69 24.07
N LEU A 37 6.58 -5.51 23.47
CA LEU A 37 6.81 -4.26 24.21
C LEU A 37 5.51 -3.51 24.53
N LEU A 38 4.40 -3.84 23.85
CA LEU A 38 3.14 -3.13 23.98
C LEU A 38 2.45 -3.38 25.33
N ASP A 39 2.62 -4.58 25.89
CA ASP A 39 2.04 -4.95 27.19
C ASP A 39 2.59 -4.08 28.36
N GLY A 40 3.76 -3.47 28.17
CA GLY A 40 4.37 -2.58 29.16
C GLY A 40 4.07 -1.09 28.99
N ILE A 41 3.41 -0.68 27.89
CA ILE A 41 3.20 0.74 27.59
C ILE A 41 1.78 1.13 28.01
N SER A 42 1.69 2.03 29.00
CA SER A 42 0.39 2.53 29.45
C SER A 42 -0.33 3.35 28.36
N ARG A 43 -1.67 3.38 28.41
CA ARG A 43 -2.48 4.25 27.54
C ARG A 43 -2.07 5.72 27.60
N ALA A 44 -1.73 6.22 28.78
CA ALA A 44 -1.24 7.59 28.97
C ALA A 44 0.10 7.83 28.27
N THR A 45 0.99 6.84 28.26
CA THR A 45 2.27 6.92 27.54
C THR A 45 2.04 6.97 26.03
N LEU A 46 1.17 6.11 25.50
CA LEU A 46 0.81 6.13 24.07
C LEU A 46 0.18 7.46 23.66
N GLN A 47 -0.73 7.98 24.49
CA GLN A 47 -1.36 9.28 24.26
C GLN A 47 -0.34 10.41 24.23
N ASN A 48 0.62 10.43 25.17
CA ASN A 48 1.68 11.45 25.19
C ASN A 48 2.59 11.37 23.96
N VAL A 49 2.98 10.16 23.52
CA VAL A 49 3.80 9.97 22.30
C VAL A 49 3.06 10.52 21.08
N VAL A 50 1.77 10.23 21.01
CA VAL A 50 0.89 10.65 19.92
C VAL A 50 0.67 12.18 19.91
N GLU A 51 0.43 12.79 21.07
CA GLU A 51 0.26 14.24 21.22
C GLU A 51 1.53 15.02 20.81
N LEU A 52 2.70 14.37 20.85
CA LEU A 52 3.96 14.91 20.35
C LEU A 52 4.10 14.85 18.82
N GLY A 53 3.08 14.36 18.10
CA GLY A 53 3.09 14.25 16.63
C GLY A 53 3.93 13.09 16.11
N CYS A 54 4.21 12.10 16.96
CA CYS A 54 5.01 10.93 16.60
C CYS A 54 4.15 9.89 15.85
N GLU A 55 4.61 9.47 14.68
CA GLU A 55 4.04 8.34 13.93
C GLU A 55 4.35 7.04 14.68
N VAL A 56 3.33 6.38 15.20
CA VAL A 56 3.51 5.09 15.87
C VAL A 56 3.26 3.99 14.85
N THR A 57 4.31 3.24 14.50
CA THR A 57 4.20 2.02 13.70
C THR A 57 4.19 0.85 14.66
N SER A 58 3.05 0.18 14.80
CA SER A 58 2.94 -0.97 15.69
C SER A 58 2.88 -2.24 14.88
N VAL A 59 3.87 -3.13 15.06
CA VAL A 59 3.89 -4.48 14.47
C VAL A 59 3.30 -5.43 15.49
N LEU A 60 1.99 -5.61 15.41
CA LEU A 60 1.22 -6.38 16.36
C LEU A 60 0.91 -7.78 15.85
N HIS A 61 0.99 -8.75 16.74
CA HIS A 61 0.25 -10.00 16.60
C HIS A 61 -1.25 -9.70 16.68
N ILE A 62 -2.06 -10.40 15.88
CA ILE A 62 -3.49 -10.07 15.70
C ILE A 62 -4.25 -10.07 17.03
N ALA A 63 -3.94 -10.99 17.95
CA ALA A 63 -4.59 -11.06 19.25
C ALA A 63 -4.36 -9.80 20.11
N TRP A 64 -3.16 -9.20 20.04
CA TRP A 64 -2.83 -7.98 20.80
C TRP A 64 -3.26 -6.70 20.07
N SER A 65 -3.47 -6.79 18.76
CA SER A 65 -3.88 -5.65 17.94
C SER A 65 -5.22 -5.09 18.36
N ILE A 66 -6.15 -5.96 18.75
CA ILE A 66 -7.54 -5.60 19.05
C ILE A 66 -7.61 -4.81 20.36
N SER A 67 -6.94 -5.31 21.41
CA SER A 67 -6.84 -4.62 22.70
C SER A 67 -6.17 -3.26 22.52
N PHE A 68 -5.08 -3.21 21.76
CA PHE A 68 -4.38 -1.96 21.47
C PHE A 68 -5.26 -0.95 20.71
N LEU A 69 -5.93 -1.38 19.64
CA LEU A 69 -6.82 -0.53 18.84
C LEU A 69 -7.94 0.08 19.67
N SER A 70 -8.48 -0.68 20.65
CA SER A 70 -9.51 -0.18 21.57
C SER A 70 -9.01 0.89 22.55
N GLN A 71 -7.69 1.00 22.75
CA GLN A 71 -7.06 1.93 23.68
C GLN A 71 -6.62 3.25 23.02
N LEU A 72 -6.59 3.30 21.69
CA LEU A 72 -6.13 4.48 20.95
C LEU A 72 -6.99 5.73 21.27
N PRO A 73 -6.38 6.90 21.49
CA PRO A 73 -7.11 8.15 21.67
C PRO A 73 -7.88 8.54 20.39
N THR A 74 -9.07 9.12 20.56
CA THR A 74 -9.96 9.56 19.46
C THR A 74 -9.52 10.85 18.77
N THR A 75 -8.59 11.61 19.36
CA THR A 75 -8.21 12.98 18.95
C THR A 75 -6.87 13.07 18.19
N THR A 76 -6.33 11.94 17.77
CA THR A 76 -4.99 11.82 17.16
C THR A 76 -4.98 12.13 15.65
N SER A 77 -3.90 12.72 15.13
CA SER A 77 -3.83 13.17 13.72
C SER A 77 -3.13 12.24 12.72
N ALA A 78 -2.45 11.17 13.13
CA ALA A 78 -1.93 10.14 12.23
C ALA A 78 -1.48 8.90 13.02
N PHE A 79 -1.94 7.71 12.63
CA PHE A 79 -1.47 6.43 13.18
C PHE A 79 -1.23 5.45 12.03
N GLU A 80 -0.11 4.73 12.07
CA GLU A 80 0.21 3.66 11.14
C GLU A 80 0.00 2.31 11.83
N LEU A 81 -1.01 1.57 11.38
CA LEU A 81 -1.26 0.23 11.87
C LEU A 81 -0.64 -0.80 10.94
N ALA A 82 0.43 -1.46 11.39
CA ALA A 82 1.07 -2.57 10.69
C ALA A 82 0.66 -3.90 11.33
N LEU A 83 -0.37 -4.56 10.81
CA LEU A 83 -0.76 -5.87 11.33
C LEU A 83 0.20 -6.93 10.82
N ASN A 84 0.73 -7.74 11.73
CA ASN A 84 1.64 -8.82 11.39
C ASN A 84 1.05 -10.16 11.83
N TYR A 85 0.66 -10.96 10.84
CA TYR A 85 0.13 -12.29 11.12
C TYR A 85 1.23 -13.36 11.13
N ASN A 86 1.36 -14.02 12.29
CA ASN A 86 2.17 -15.22 12.47
C ASN A 86 1.26 -16.44 12.70
N VAL A 87 1.14 -17.28 11.67
CA VAL A 87 0.30 -18.51 11.66
C VAL A 87 0.70 -19.48 12.77
N ALA A 88 1.99 -19.54 13.15
CA ALA A 88 2.50 -20.57 14.05
C ALA A 88 2.03 -20.41 15.51
N SER A 89 1.43 -19.27 15.86
CA SER A 89 1.06 -18.93 17.24
C SER A 89 -0.38 -18.46 17.43
N THR A 90 -1.22 -18.45 16.39
CA THR A 90 -2.60 -17.94 16.51
C THR A 90 -3.59 -19.10 16.53
N ASP A 91 -4.27 -19.29 17.67
CA ASP A 91 -5.42 -20.19 17.78
C ASP A 91 -6.61 -19.59 17.00
N PRO A 92 -7.19 -20.30 16.02
CA PRO A 92 -8.31 -19.79 15.23
C PRO A 92 -9.53 -19.37 16.07
N SER A 93 -9.75 -20.01 17.23
CA SER A 93 -10.86 -19.70 18.11
C SER A 93 -10.74 -18.32 18.79
N GLN A 94 -9.53 -17.77 18.89
CA GLN A 94 -9.31 -16.41 19.41
C GLN A 94 -9.72 -15.31 18.43
N ILE A 95 -10.07 -15.68 17.19
CA ILE A 95 -10.43 -14.76 16.12
C ILE A 95 -11.94 -14.52 16.10
N ASP A 96 -12.76 -15.51 16.49
CA ASP A 96 -14.22 -15.38 16.45
C ASP A 96 -14.76 -14.32 17.44
N ASP A 97 -13.96 -13.94 18.45
CA ASP A 97 -14.27 -12.91 19.45
C ASP A 97 -13.68 -11.51 19.13
N LEU A 98 -13.28 -11.26 17.88
CA LEU A 98 -12.59 -10.05 17.46
C LEU A 98 -13.51 -8.81 17.41
N HIS A 99 -13.78 -8.23 18.58
CA HIS A 99 -14.52 -6.97 18.73
C HIS A 99 -13.58 -5.77 18.64
N ILE A 100 -13.32 -5.27 17.43
CA ILE A 100 -12.63 -3.99 17.25
C ILE A 100 -13.64 -2.85 17.47
N ALA A 101 -13.33 -1.94 18.40
CA ALA A 101 -14.18 -0.79 18.67
C ALA A 101 -14.29 0.12 17.42
N PRO A 102 -15.49 0.61 17.06
CA PRO A 102 -15.77 1.25 15.77
C PRO A 102 -15.15 2.65 15.58
N GLN A 103 -14.37 3.18 16.52
CA GLN A 103 -13.87 4.56 16.48
C GLN A 103 -12.36 4.63 16.25
N THR A 104 -11.89 4.13 15.10
CA THR A 104 -10.50 4.32 14.64
C THR A 104 -10.38 5.55 13.73
N SER A 105 -10.95 6.68 14.19
CA SER A 105 -11.05 7.93 13.41
C SER A 105 -9.71 8.56 13.03
N THR A 106 -8.61 8.07 13.58
CA THR A 106 -7.29 8.70 13.57
C THR A 106 -6.26 7.92 12.75
N ILE A 107 -6.58 6.68 12.35
CA ILE A 107 -5.69 5.84 11.56
C ILE A 107 -5.64 6.38 10.14
N SER A 108 -4.47 6.86 9.73
CA SER A 108 -4.21 7.42 8.41
C SER A 108 -3.46 6.45 7.50
N SER A 109 -2.81 5.44 8.07
CA SER A 109 -2.14 4.37 7.33
C SER A 109 -2.50 3.01 7.90
N PHE A 110 -2.92 2.09 7.03
CA PHE A 110 -3.19 0.69 7.38
C PHE A 110 -2.36 -0.20 6.46
N VAL A 111 -1.41 -0.93 7.03
CA VAL A 111 -0.59 -1.90 6.30
C VAL A 111 -0.83 -3.28 6.90
N PHE A 112 -1.34 -4.19 6.09
CA PHE A 112 -1.43 -5.60 6.47
C PHE A 112 -0.21 -6.34 5.95
N THR A 113 0.52 -7.00 6.85
CA THR A 113 1.68 -7.81 6.50
C THR A 113 1.54 -9.23 7.05
N SER A 114 1.99 -10.22 6.28
CA SER A 114 2.18 -11.57 6.78
C SER A 114 3.68 -11.88 6.81
N VAL A 115 4.15 -12.44 7.92
CA VAL A 115 5.57 -12.76 8.14
C VAL A 115 5.86 -14.25 8.01
N ASN A 116 4.85 -15.09 7.80
CA ASN A 116 5.07 -16.54 7.77
C ASN A 116 4.91 -17.18 6.40
N GLY A 117 5.94 -17.97 6.12
CA GLY A 117 6.10 -18.74 4.92
C GLY A 117 5.54 -20.15 4.95
N TYR A 118 4.26 -20.33 5.23
CA TYR A 118 3.66 -21.67 5.19
C TYR A 118 2.51 -21.72 4.20
N SER A 119 2.47 -22.78 3.41
CA SER A 119 1.55 -23.08 2.30
C SER A 119 0.07 -23.27 2.69
N GLN A 120 -0.33 -22.91 3.91
CA GLN A 120 -1.70 -23.00 4.41
C GLN A 120 -2.28 -21.59 4.61
N CYS A 121 -2.66 -20.93 3.51
CA CYS A 121 -3.14 -19.54 3.47
C CYS A 121 -4.63 -19.35 3.84
N LEU A 122 -5.42 -20.42 3.98
CA LEU A 122 -6.87 -20.32 4.21
C LEU A 122 -7.28 -19.59 5.51
N PRO A 123 -6.59 -19.75 6.67
CA PRO A 123 -6.97 -19.04 7.89
C PRO A 123 -6.76 -17.52 7.80
N VAL A 124 -5.75 -17.08 7.02
CA VAL A 124 -5.36 -15.66 6.91
C VAL A 124 -6.47 -14.82 6.26
N LEU A 125 -7.20 -15.42 5.32
CA LEU A 125 -8.26 -14.75 4.57
C LEU A 125 -9.48 -14.44 5.41
N GLY A 126 -9.93 -15.42 6.20
CA GLY A 126 -11.02 -15.22 7.14
C GLY A 126 -10.70 -14.08 8.10
N ILE A 127 -9.45 -14.03 8.59
CA ILE A 127 -8.99 -13.00 9.51
C ILE A 127 -8.96 -11.62 8.86
N LEU A 128 -8.34 -11.48 7.69
CA LEU A 128 -8.26 -10.19 7.02
C LEU A 128 -9.67 -9.67 6.68
N ALA A 129 -10.55 -10.54 6.19
CA ALA A 129 -11.94 -10.19 5.93
C ALA A 129 -12.66 -9.72 7.21
N GLN A 130 -12.51 -10.43 8.33
CA GLN A 130 -13.10 -10.04 9.61
C GLN A 130 -12.55 -8.71 10.14
N ILE A 131 -11.23 -8.49 10.05
CA ILE A 131 -10.60 -7.22 10.45
C ILE A 131 -11.19 -6.07 9.63
N LEU A 132 -11.22 -6.19 8.30
CA LEU A 132 -11.80 -5.15 7.44
C LEU A 132 -13.30 -4.98 7.67
N ALA A 133 -14.03 -6.02 8.08
CA ALA A 133 -15.44 -5.93 8.44
C ALA A 133 -15.66 -5.13 9.73
N SER A 134 -14.74 -5.21 10.69
CA SER A 134 -14.87 -4.57 12.02
C SER A 134 -14.31 -3.14 12.09
N LEU A 135 -13.46 -2.72 11.15
CA LEU A 135 -12.80 -1.40 11.18
C LEU A 135 -13.68 -0.26 10.65
N THR A 136 -13.44 0.98 11.09
CA THR A 136 -13.99 2.20 10.47
C THR A 136 -12.91 3.30 10.45
N LEU A 137 -12.39 3.63 9.27
CA LEU A 137 -11.14 4.38 9.10
C LEU A 137 -11.36 5.69 8.31
N PRO A 138 -12.07 6.69 8.85
CA PRO A 138 -12.43 7.90 8.11
C PRO A 138 -11.25 8.82 7.77
N ALA A 139 -10.13 8.71 8.48
CA ALA A 139 -8.90 9.46 8.19
C ALA A 139 -7.93 8.70 7.27
N LEU A 140 -8.31 7.52 6.75
CA LEU A 140 -7.40 6.68 5.98
C LEU A 140 -6.90 7.39 4.71
N ARG A 141 -5.58 7.41 4.55
CA ARG A 141 -4.85 7.95 3.40
C ARG A 141 -4.00 6.89 2.72
N VAL A 142 -3.53 5.90 3.46
CA VAL A 142 -2.64 4.86 2.94
C VAL A 142 -3.25 3.51 3.30
N ILE A 143 -3.38 2.64 2.31
CA ILE A 143 -3.68 1.22 2.53
C ILE A 143 -2.70 0.36 1.76
N GLY A 144 -2.04 -0.55 2.47
CA GLY A 144 -1.04 -1.43 1.90
C GLY A 144 -1.25 -2.87 2.33
N PHE A 145 -0.96 -3.78 1.42
CA PHE A 145 -0.91 -5.20 1.67
C PHE A 145 0.50 -5.66 1.31
N GLY A 146 1.36 -5.70 2.32
CA GLY A 146 2.79 -5.99 2.19
C GLY A 146 3.12 -7.41 2.62
N TRP A 147 4.33 -7.86 2.29
CA TRP A 147 4.94 -9.06 2.83
C TRP A 147 6.39 -8.77 3.14
N VAL A 148 6.86 -9.26 4.29
CA VAL A 148 8.28 -9.10 4.66
C VAL A 148 9.10 -10.23 4.04
N HIS A 149 8.60 -11.49 4.05
CA HIS A 149 9.37 -12.64 3.59
C HIS A 149 8.48 -13.79 3.06
N TYR A 150 8.20 -13.88 1.75
CA TYR A 150 7.91 -15.20 1.15
C TYR A 150 8.07 -15.34 -0.38
N PRO A 151 8.65 -16.46 -0.87
CA PRO A 151 8.66 -16.82 -2.29
C PRO A 151 7.40 -17.57 -2.82
N ARG A 152 6.40 -17.95 -2.00
CA ARG A 152 5.27 -18.79 -2.47
C ARG A 152 3.89 -18.50 -1.83
N GLY A 153 3.18 -17.47 -2.32
CA GLY A 153 1.75 -17.29 -2.01
C GLY A 153 1.34 -15.81 -2.00
N SER A 154 0.28 -15.46 -2.74
CA SER A 154 -0.32 -14.12 -2.70
C SER A 154 -1.51 -14.13 -1.74
N LEU A 155 -1.72 -13.05 -0.98
CA LEU A 155 -2.96 -12.90 -0.20
C LEU A 155 -4.13 -12.84 -1.17
N GLU A 156 -5.23 -13.55 -0.95
CA GLU A 156 -6.43 -13.26 -1.75
C GLU A 156 -7.03 -11.92 -1.34
N TRP A 157 -7.65 -11.26 -2.31
CA TRP A 157 -8.29 -9.96 -2.11
C TRP A 157 -9.66 -10.10 -1.43
N PRO A 158 -9.87 -9.55 -0.22
CA PRO A 158 -11.16 -9.57 0.47
C PRO A 158 -12.11 -8.51 -0.11
N HIS A 159 -12.51 -8.69 -1.37
CA HIS A 159 -13.18 -7.66 -2.19
C HIS A 159 -14.41 -7.04 -1.51
N ALA A 160 -15.36 -7.88 -1.07
CA ALA A 160 -16.61 -7.41 -0.49
C ALA A 160 -16.38 -6.60 0.80
N GLN A 161 -15.44 -7.03 1.64
CA GLN A 161 -15.10 -6.37 2.89
C GLN A 161 -14.35 -5.05 2.65
N PHE A 162 -13.48 -4.98 1.64
CA PHE A 162 -12.82 -3.73 1.26
C PHE A 162 -13.84 -2.69 0.78
N ILE A 163 -14.78 -3.06 -0.11
CA ILE A 163 -15.82 -2.15 -0.59
C ILE A 163 -16.73 -1.71 0.56
N ALA A 164 -17.11 -2.62 1.45
CA ALA A 164 -17.90 -2.29 2.64
C ALA A 164 -17.16 -1.33 3.58
N LEU A 165 -15.87 -1.56 3.81
CA LEU A 165 -15.02 -0.69 4.61
C LEU A 165 -14.88 0.70 3.97
N SER A 166 -14.68 0.79 2.66
CA SER A 166 -14.59 2.06 1.93
C SER A 166 -15.86 2.89 2.08
N LYS A 167 -17.04 2.25 1.90
CA LYS A 167 -18.35 2.91 2.10
C LYS A 167 -18.56 3.36 3.54
N ARG A 168 -18.28 2.49 4.51
CA ARG A 168 -18.45 2.79 5.95
C ARG A 168 -17.52 3.88 6.43
N SER A 169 -16.29 3.92 5.92
CA SER A 169 -15.25 4.86 6.34
C SER A 169 -15.30 6.17 5.55
N GLY A 170 -15.83 6.18 4.33
CA GLY A 170 -15.84 7.36 3.47
C GLY A 170 -14.46 7.75 2.92
N PHE A 171 -13.44 6.89 3.05
CA PHE A 171 -12.08 7.23 2.63
C PHE A 171 -11.87 7.29 1.11
N ALA A 172 -12.89 6.97 0.31
CA ALA A 172 -12.85 7.06 -1.15
C ALA A 172 -12.30 8.41 -1.66
N HIS A 173 -12.55 9.48 -0.92
CA HIS A 173 -12.11 10.84 -1.22
C HIS A 173 -10.83 11.27 -0.50
N THR A 174 -10.28 10.45 0.39
CA THR A 174 -9.08 10.78 1.19
C THR A 174 -7.92 9.83 0.95
N LEU A 175 -8.16 8.62 0.46
CA LEU A 175 -7.14 7.62 0.18
C LEU A 175 -6.23 8.12 -0.94
N LYS A 176 -4.93 8.18 -0.63
CA LYS A 176 -3.85 8.65 -1.49
C LYS A 176 -3.02 7.51 -2.04
N LEU A 177 -2.78 6.45 -1.26
CA LEU A 177 -1.97 5.31 -1.65
C LEU A 177 -2.76 4.01 -1.51
N LEU A 178 -2.76 3.20 -2.56
CA LEU A 178 -3.23 1.82 -2.58
C LEU A 178 -2.07 0.92 -3.04
N ASN A 179 -1.56 0.09 -2.12
CA ASN A 179 -0.59 -0.96 -2.46
C ASN A 179 -1.28 -2.33 -2.35
N VAL A 180 -1.54 -2.93 -3.52
CA VAL A 180 -2.03 -4.32 -3.66
C VAL A 180 -1.02 -5.19 -4.41
N ALA A 181 0.25 -4.76 -4.44
CA ALA A 181 1.31 -5.43 -5.15
C ALA A 181 1.63 -6.82 -4.59
N HIS A 182 1.08 -7.24 -3.46
CA HIS A 182 1.25 -8.60 -2.92
C HIS A 182 -0.07 -9.36 -2.72
N VAL A 183 -1.13 -8.93 -3.42
CA VAL A 183 -2.47 -9.53 -3.35
C VAL A 183 -2.85 -10.14 -4.69
N CYS A 184 -3.55 -11.26 -4.66
CA CYS A 184 -4.29 -11.85 -5.77
C CYS A 184 -5.65 -11.16 -5.88
N ILE A 185 -5.67 -10.05 -6.63
CA ILE A 185 -6.88 -9.37 -7.08
C ILE A 185 -7.07 -9.65 -8.57
N ALA A 186 -8.31 -9.84 -9.02
CA ALA A 186 -8.62 -9.96 -10.44
C ALA A 186 -8.81 -8.57 -11.07
N GLU A 187 -8.50 -8.41 -12.36
CA GLU A 187 -8.60 -7.11 -13.04
C GLU A 187 -9.98 -6.45 -12.92
N PRO A 188 -11.13 -7.14 -13.14
CA PRO A 188 -12.45 -6.52 -12.96
C PRO A 188 -12.69 -5.99 -11.55
N ALA A 189 -12.23 -6.73 -10.53
CA ALA A 189 -12.33 -6.33 -9.13
C ALA A 189 -11.42 -5.12 -8.82
N LEU A 190 -10.25 -5.03 -9.44
CA LEU A 190 -9.37 -3.86 -9.32
C LEU A 190 -10.02 -2.64 -9.99
N LEU A 191 -10.59 -2.78 -11.18
CA LEU A 191 -11.26 -1.68 -11.87
C LEU A 191 -12.46 -1.13 -11.06
N GLU A 192 -13.26 -2.01 -10.45
CA GLU A 192 -14.33 -1.61 -9.55
C GLU A 192 -13.78 -0.81 -8.34
N VAL A 193 -12.71 -1.28 -7.72
CA VAL A 193 -12.03 -0.58 -6.62
C VAL A 193 -11.52 0.78 -7.08
N LEU A 194 -10.83 0.86 -8.21
CA LEU A 194 -10.29 2.12 -8.72
C LEU A 194 -11.38 3.12 -9.09
N SER A 195 -12.56 2.66 -9.52
CA SER A 195 -13.69 3.52 -9.86
C SER A 195 -14.24 4.33 -8.69
N VAL A 196 -14.04 3.87 -7.45
CA VAL A 196 -14.48 4.58 -6.24
C VAL A 196 -13.37 5.44 -5.63
N LEU A 197 -12.10 5.16 -5.90
CA LEU A 197 -10.95 5.82 -5.26
C LEU A 197 -10.50 7.07 -6.03
N THR A 198 -11.40 8.05 -6.16
CA THR A 198 -11.19 9.27 -6.97
C THR A 198 -10.01 10.15 -6.55
N SER A 199 -9.59 10.08 -5.28
CA SER A 199 -8.48 10.87 -4.73
C SER A 199 -7.12 10.16 -4.75
N LEU A 200 -7.06 8.97 -5.35
CA LEU A 200 -5.86 8.14 -5.37
C LEU A 200 -4.74 8.82 -6.17
N GLU A 201 -3.57 8.92 -5.52
CA GLU A 201 -2.38 9.55 -6.06
C GLU A 201 -1.29 8.53 -6.38
N GLU A 202 -1.26 7.43 -5.66
CA GLU A 202 -0.26 6.38 -5.79
C GLU A 202 -0.93 5.00 -5.85
N LEU A 203 -0.53 4.23 -6.85
CA LEU A 203 -0.97 2.86 -7.06
C LEU A 203 0.26 1.95 -7.18
N GLN A 204 0.32 0.94 -6.33
CA GLN A 204 1.31 -0.13 -6.41
C GLN A 204 0.62 -1.46 -6.70
N ILE A 205 0.94 -2.07 -7.83
CA ILE A 205 0.31 -3.30 -8.35
C ILE A 205 1.36 -4.28 -8.88
N SER A 206 1.01 -5.55 -8.95
CA SER A 206 1.89 -6.61 -9.46
C SER A 206 1.06 -7.68 -10.14
N ASP A 207 1.45 -8.07 -11.35
CA ASP A 207 1.00 -9.32 -11.94
C ASP A 207 1.43 -10.49 -11.03
N LYS A 208 0.69 -11.60 -11.05
CA LYS A 208 0.92 -12.75 -10.14
C LYS A 208 1.13 -14.05 -10.89
N ARG A 209 2.18 -14.76 -10.48
CA ARG A 209 2.40 -16.18 -10.76
C ARG A 209 1.60 -17.01 -9.77
N LYS A 210 0.76 -17.92 -10.27
CA LYS A 210 0.23 -19.00 -9.44
C LYS A 210 1.35 -20.01 -9.22
N VAL A 211 1.87 -20.08 -8.00
CA VAL A 211 3.01 -20.95 -7.68
C VAL A 211 2.58 -22.42 -7.59
N ASP A 212 1.34 -22.72 -7.20
CA ASP A 212 0.94 -24.09 -6.79
C ASP A 212 -0.46 -24.55 -7.27
N SER A 213 -1.02 -24.08 -8.40
CA SER A 213 -2.25 -24.67 -8.97
C SER A 213 -2.36 -24.48 -10.49
N ASP A 214 -2.98 -25.45 -11.18
CA ASP A 214 -3.28 -25.53 -12.63
C ASP A 214 -4.09 -24.34 -13.22
N GLY A 215 -4.19 -23.21 -12.52
CA GLY A 215 -4.86 -22.01 -13.00
C GLY A 215 -3.95 -21.11 -13.82
N ALA A 216 -4.55 -20.36 -14.75
CA ALA A 216 -3.85 -19.31 -15.48
C ALA A 216 -3.25 -18.25 -14.53
N ASP A 217 -2.11 -17.69 -14.94
CA ASP A 217 -1.49 -16.52 -14.30
C ASP A 217 -2.48 -15.36 -14.19
N VAL A 218 -2.38 -14.58 -13.12
CA VAL A 218 -3.21 -13.37 -12.96
C VAL A 218 -2.43 -12.20 -13.51
N VAL A 219 -2.96 -11.63 -14.59
CA VAL A 219 -2.39 -10.48 -15.28
C VAL A 219 -3.32 -9.30 -15.01
N LEU A 220 -2.80 -8.32 -14.28
CA LEU A 220 -3.50 -7.10 -13.89
C LEU A 220 -3.15 -5.94 -14.80
N ILE A 221 -1.89 -5.89 -15.23
CA ILE A 221 -1.35 -4.76 -15.98
C ILE A 221 -1.57 -5.04 -17.47
N THR A 222 -2.80 -4.83 -17.92
CA THR A 222 -3.24 -5.07 -19.31
C THR A 222 -3.59 -3.76 -20.03
N ASP A 223 -3.88 -3.86 -21.33
CA ASP A 223 -4.45 -2.76 -22.10
C ASP A 223 -5.77 -2.22 -21.52
N THR A 224 -6.58 -3.08 -20.92
CA THR A 224 -7.87 -2.69 -20.32
C THR A 224 -7.64 -1.77 -19.13
N LEU A 225 -6.77 -2.17 -18.19
CA LEU A 225 -6.37 -1.32 -17.08
C LEU A 225 -5.74 -0.01 -17.55
N LEU A 226 -4.75 -0.07 -18.45
CA LEU A 226 -4.07 1.14 -18.94
C LEU A 226 -5.04 2.12 -19.59
N ARG A 227 -6.00 1.66 -20.40
CA ARG A 227 -7.06 2.51 -20.96
C ARG A 227 -7.93 3.12 -19.88
N ALA A 228 -8.36 2.34 -18.89
CA ALA A 228 -9.22 2.80 -17.80
C ALA A 228 -8.55 3.90 -16.95
N ILE A 229 -7.23 3.83 -16.78
CA ILE A 229 -6.45 4.83 -16.04
C ILE A 229 -5.84 5.90 -16.97
N THR A 230 -6.03 5.85 -18.28
CA THR A 230 -5.62 6.92 -19.20
C THR A 230 -6.66 8.02 -19.16
N CYS A 231 -6.24 9.28 -19.09
CA CYS A 231 -7.18 10.38 -19.25
C CYS A 231 -7.47 10.59 -20.73
N ALA A 232 -8.76 10.68 -21.09
CA ALA A 232 -9.14 11.08 -22.43
C ALA A 232 -8.55 12.47 -22.71
N ALA A 233 -7.69 12.55 -23.73
CA ALA A 233 -7.24 13.83 -24.26
C ALA A 233 -8.49 14.64 -24.63
N SER A 234 -8.47 15.94 -24.32
CA SER A 234 -9.58 16.87 -24.56
C SER A 234 -9.77 17.15 -26.07
N GLY A 235 -10.06 16.10 -26.84
CA GLY A 235 -10.39 16.12 -28.26
C GLY A 235 -11.89 15.94 -28.49
N ALA A 236 -12.37 16.41 -29.64
CA ALA A 236 -13.79 16.56 -29.99
C ALA A 236 -14.63 15.26 -30.02
N ASP A 237 -14.01 14.08 -29.86
CA ASP A 237 -14.66 12.76 -29.79
C ASP A 237 -14.65 12.15 -28.38
N ALA A 238 -14.40 12.94 -27.33
CA ALA A 238 -14.44 12.50 -25.94
C ALA A 238 -15.88 12.27 -25.44
N THR A 239 -16.58 11.30 -26.02
CA THR A 239 -17.83 10.77 -25.46
C THR A 239 -17.46 9.71 -24.41
N ASP A 240 -17.53 10.10 -23.14
CA ASP A 240 -17.76 9.26 -21.94
C ASP A 240 -16.62 8.54 -21.20
N THR A 241 -15.35 8.55 -21.61
CA THR A 241 -14.30 7.88 -20.82
C THR A 241 -13.65 8.80 -19.77
N THR A 242 -14.33 8.94 -18.63
CA THR A 242 -13.74 9.54 -17.43
C THR A 242 -12.66 8.60 -16.88
N SER A 243 -11.43 9.09 -16.68
CA SER A 243 -10.36 8.29 -16.07
C SER A 243 -10.73 7.88 -14.65
N LEU A 244 -10.47 6.62 -14.29
CA LEU A 244 -10.79 6.11 -12.95
C LEU A 244 -10.01 6.81 -11.83
N ILE A 245 -8.76 7.18 -12.09
CA ILE A 245 -7.83 7.76 -11.10
C ILE A 245 -7.16 9.02 -11.67
N PRO A 246 -7.89 10.14 -11.78
CA PRO A 246 -7.39 11.35 -12.44
C PRO A 246 -6.21 11.99 -11.69
N GLN A 247 -6.06 11.74 -10.39
CA GLN A 247 -5.00 12.30 -9.53
C GLN A 247 -3.73 11.44 -9.46
N LEU A 248 -3.68 10.31 -10.18
CA LEU A 248 -2.53 9.40 -10.13
C LEU A 248 -1.25 10.12 -10.57
N ARG A 249 -0.29 10.22 -9.64
CA ARG A 249 1.05 10.77 -9.81
C ARG A 249 2.15 9.72 -9.72
N VAL A 250 1.88 8.58 -9.09
CA VAL A 250 2.87 7.50 -8.92
C VAL A 250 2.24 6.18 -9.31
N LEU A 251 2.86 5.47 -10.27
CA LEU A 251 2.49 4.11 -10.64
C LEU A 251 3.70 3.20 -10.49
N HIS A 252 3.66 2.30 -9.51
CA HIS A 252 4.64 1.22 -9.36
C HIS A 252 3.99 -0.07 -9.81
N CYS A 253 4.59 -0.71 -10.81
CA CYS A 253 4.03 -1.92 -11.38
C CYS A 253 5.10 -2.99 -11.63
N ALA A 254 4.88 -4.17 -11.08
CA ALA A 254 5.66 -5.37 -11.38
C ALA A 254 4.87 -6.20 -12.41
N SER A 255 5.28 -6.16 -13.68
CA SER A 255 4.47 -6.57 -14.82
C SER A 255 5.07 -7.72 -15.62
N ARG A 256 4.19 -8.48 -16.27
CA ARG A 256 4.50 -9.41 -17.35
C ARG A 256 4.49 -8.76 -18.74
N LEU A 257 4.34 -7.44 -18.79
CA LEU A 257 4.31 -6.62 -20.00
C LEU A 257 3.24 -7.09 -21.01
N GLN A 258 2.08 -7.58 -20.53
CA GLN A 258 0.95 -7.98 -21.38
C GLN A 258 0.08 -6.79 -21.79
N PHE A 259 0.74 -5.72 -22.22
CA PHE A 259 0.11 -4.53 -22.77
C PHE A 259 0.84 -4.10 -24.03
N THR A 260 0.14 -3.38 -24.89
CA THR A 260 0.72 -2.79 -26.09
C THR A 260 1.59 -1.60 -25.70
N HIS A 261 2.84 -1.58 -26.17
CA HIS A 261 3.76 -0.50 -25.83
C HIS A 261 3.27 0.89 -26.27
N ASN A 262 2.52 0.96 -27.38
CA ASN A 262 1.91 2.22 -27.81
C ASN A 262 0.89 2.75 -26.78
N LEU A 263 0.15 1.86 -26.12
CA LEU A 263 -0.79 2.28 -25.09
C LEU A 263 -0.09 2.78 -23.83
N LEU A 264 1.06 2.19 -23.45
CA LEU A 264 1.91 2.73 -22.38
C LEU A 264 2.33 4.18 -22.70
N LEU A 265 2.77 4.44 -23.94
CA LEU A 265 3.16 5.79 -24.37
C LEU A 265 1.98 6.76 -24.36
N ILE A 266 0.77 6.32 -24.76
CA ILE A 266 -0.46 7.12 -24.69
C ILE A 266 -0.79 7.45 -23.23
N PHE A 267 -0.74 6.45 -22.35
CA PHE A 267 -0.97 6.62 -20.92
C PHE A 267 -0.01 7.66 -20.32
N VAL A 268 1.30 7.50 -20.52
CA VAL A 268 2.32 8.45 -20.01
C VAL A 268 2.08 9.84 -20.56
N SER A 269 1.82 9.96 -21.87
CA SER A 269 1.53 11.27 -22.49
C SER A 269 0.32 11.95 -21.83
N SER A 270 -0.77 11.20 -21.60
CA SER A 270 -1.97 11.73 -20.94
C SER A 270 -1.66 12.25 -19.53
N ARG A 271 -0.77 11.59 -18.78
CA ARG A 271 -0.35 12.02 -17.44
C ARG A 271 0.47 13.30 -17.48
N LEU A 272 1.37 13.44 -18.45
CA LEU A 272 2.18 14.65 -18.64
C LEU A 272 1.36 15.87 -19.08
N GLU A 273 0.19 15.64 -19.70
CA GLU A 273 -0.76 16.71 -20.07
C GLU A 273 -1.59 17.22 -18.88
N LEU A 274 -1.88 16.37 -17.90
CA LEU A 274 -2.56 16.74 -16.64
C LEU A 274 -1.62 17.41 -15.62
N ALA A 275 -0.32 17.20 -15.80
CA ALA A 275 0.72 17.66 -14.90
C ALA A 275 1.01 19.18 -14.86
N PRO A 276 0.37 20.13 -15.60
CA PRO A 276 0.57 21.56 -15.37
C PRO A 276 0.41 21.99 -13.91
N ASN A 277 -0.48 21.32 -13.17
CA ASN A 277 -0.89 21.65 -11.80
C ASN A 277 -0.48 20.61 -10.73
N LEU A 278 0.25 19.54 -11.10
CA LEU A 278 0.62 18.44 -10.20
C LEU A 278 2.14 18.27 -10.09
N SER A 279 2.58 17.60 -9.02
CA SER A 279 3.96 17.11 -8.82
C SER A 279 4.42 16.22 -9.99
N PRO A 280 5.75 16.00 -10.19
CA PRO A 280 6.23 15.06 -11.21
C PRO A 280 5.48 13.72 -11.15
N PHE A 281 5.14 13.18 -12.34
CA PHE A 281 4.60 11.84 -12.51
C PHE A 281 5.75 10.83 -12.47
N LEU A 282 5.70 9.85 -11.58
CA LEU A 282 6.64 8.76 -11.48
C LEU A 282 6.02 7.47 -12.04
N LEU A 283 6.70 6.88 -13.02
CA LEU A 283 6.37 5.57 -13.55
C LEU A 283 7.53 4.61 -13.25
N GLU A 284 7.26 3.58 -12.46
CA GLU A 284 8.17 2.48 -12.25
C GLU A 284 7.56 1.19 -12.82
N VAL A 285 8.22 0.64 -13.83
CA VAL A 285 7.84 -0.64 -14.45
C VAL A 285 8.96 -1.63 -14.24
N ARG A 286 8.69 -2.71 -13.52
CA ARG A 286 9.64 -3.81 -13.32
C ARG A 286 9.10 -5.07 -14.00
N PRO A 287 9.85 -5.74 -14.89
CA PRO A 287 9.45 -7.05 -15.39
C PRO A 287 9.47 -8.06 -14.23
N LEU A 288 8.45 -8.93 -14.15
CA LEU A 288 8.41 -9.97 -13.11
C LEU A 288 9.55 -10.98 -13.25
N THR A 289 9.91 -11.31 -14.49
CA THR A 289 11.06 -12.15 -14.82
C THR A 289 11.74 -11.71 -16.09
N GLU A 290 12.98 -12.17 -16.29
CA GLU A 290 13.73 -11.92 -17.51
C GLU A 290 13.01 -12.42 -18.77
N ALA A 291 12.17 -13.45 -18.64
CA ALA A 291 11.41 -14.04 -19.74
C ALA A 291 10.17 -13.22 -20.13
N ASP A 292 9.68 -12.34 -19.25
CA ASP A 292 8.52 -11.48 -19.52
C ASP A 292 8.85 -10.34 -20.51
N GLY A 293 10.08 -10.32 -21.02
CA GLY A 293 10.53 -9.46 -22.10
C GLY A 293 11.12 -8.14 -21.61
N ARG A 294 11.38 -7.27 -22.58
CA ARG A 294 11.81 -5.89 -22.36
C ARG A 294 10.91 -5.00 -23.19
N LEU A 295 10.74 -3.75 -22.77
CA LEU A 295 10.15 -2.75 -23.63
C LEU A 295 10.99 -2.62 -24.91
N ASP A 296 10.33 -2.40 -26.04
CA ASP A 296 11.02 -2.17 -27.31
C ASP A 296 11.98 -0.99 -27.17
N ALA A 297 13.13 -1.05 -27.84
CA ALA A 297 14.14 0.01 -27.77
C ALA A 297 13.57 1.37 -28.17
N GLU A 298 12.71 1.42 -29.19
CA GLU A 298 12.02 2.64 -29.63
C GLU A 298 11.13 3.22 -28.51
N VAL A 299 10.44 2.36 -27.77
CA VAL A 299 9.53 2.77 -26.69
C VAL A 299 10.35 3.32 -25.52
N HIS A 300 11.45 2.65 -25.17
CA HIS A 300 12.38 3.12 -24.16
C HIS A 300 12.98 4.49 -24.55
N GLU A 301 13.46 4.65 -25.78
CA GLU A 301 13.98 5.93 -26.29
C GLU A 301 12.92 7.04 -26.23
N ARG A 302 11.66 6.73 -26.56
CA ARG A 302 10.56 7.70 -26.48
C ARG A 302 10.23 8.09 -25.04
N LEU A 303 10.26 7.16 -24.09
CA LEU A 303 10.07 7.46 -22.66
C LEU A 303 11.22 8.33 -22.11
N GLU A 304 12.46 8.00 -22.46
CA GLU A 304 13.66 8.80 -22.14
C GLU A 304 13.59 10.21 -22.76
N ALA A 305 13.11 10.32 -24.00
CA ALA A 305 12.88 11.60 -24.66
C ALA A 305 11.78 12.43 -23.95
N MET A 306 10.72 11.79 -23.45
CA MET A 306 9.70 12.46 -22.63
C MET A 306 10.29 12.95 -21.30
N TRP A 307 11.13 12.12 -20.65
CA TRP A 307 11.80 12.43 -19.39
C TRP A 307 12.76 13.63 -19.51
N SER A 308 13.68 13.56 -20.46
CA SER A 308 14.67 14.62 -20.70
C SER A 308 14.04 15.97 -21.06
N ARG A 309 12.91 15.96 -21.79
CA ARG A 309 12.18 17.18 -22.20
C ARG A 309 11.32 17.75 -21.08
N ARG A 310 10.81 16.92 -20.16
CA ARG A 310 9.90 17.35 -19.10
C ARG A 310 10.42 16.88 -17.75
N ARG A 311 10.96 17.83 -16.96
CA ARG A 311 11.34 17.67 -15.53
C ARG A 311 10.18 17.29 -14.59
N ARG A 312 9.08 16.78 -15.13
CA ARG A 312 7.84 16.39 -14.46
C ARG A 312 7.53 14.91 -14.69
N PHE A 313 8.48 14.16 -15.21
CA PHE A 313 8.40 12.72 -15.39
C PHE A 313 9.60 12.10 -14.71
N GLU A 314 9.42 10.98 -14.05
CA GLU A 314 10.49 10.11 -13.61
C GLU A 314 10.15 8.70 -14.08
N TYR A 315 11.15 8.02 -14.63
CA TYR A 315 10.96 6.71 -15.22
C TYR A 315 12.07 5.78 -14.77
N CYS A 316 11.66 4.64 -14.22
CA CYS A 316 12.57 3.56 -13.86
C CYS A 316 12.08 2.27 -14.52
N PHE A 317 12.98 1.62 -15.26
CA PHE A 317 12.80 0.28 -15.77
C PHE A 317 13.86 -0.64 -15.17
N GLY A 318 13.44 -1.48 -14.21
CA GLY A 318 14.34 -2.33 -13.43
C GLY A 318 14.68 -3.66 -14.11
N SER A 319 15.74 -4.32 -13.64
CA SER A 319 15.94 -5.77 -13.88
C SER A 319 14.99 -6.58 -12.98
N ALA A 320 14.72 -7.83 -13.35
CA ALA A 320 13.86 -8.72 -12.56
C ALA A 320 14.48 -9.17 -11.21
N GLU A 321 15.66 -8.66 -10.86
CA GLU A 321 16.39 -9.06 -9.66
C GLU A 321 15.76 -8.41 -8.41
N TYR A 322 14.96 -9.22 -7.73
CA TYR A 322 14.33 -9.03 -6.43
C TYR A 322 13.22 -7.95 -6.35
N PRO A 323 11.95 -8.37 -6.12
CA PRO A 323 10.78 -7.50 -6.04
C PRO A 323 10.65 -6.81 -4.67
N GLU A 324 11.76 -6.47 -4.02
CA GLU A 324 11.70 -5.57 -2.86
C GLU A 324 11.26 -4.20 -3.40
N LEU A 325 9.96 -4.05 -3.57
CA LEU A 325 9.30 -2.75 -3.54
C LEU A 325 9.76 -2.12 -2.24
N LEU A 326 10.31 -0.91 -2.36
CA LEU A 326 10.96 -0.21 -1.26
C LEU A 326 10.13 -0.33 0.02
N PRO A 327 10.72 -0.70 1.17
CA PRO A 327 10.00 -0.65 2.43
C PRO A 327 9.50 0.79 2.64
N PHE A 328 8.23 0.92 3.02
CA PHE A 328 7.54 2.18 3.29
C PHE A 328 8.30 3.10 4.27
#